data_AF-A7I2L4-F1
#
_entry.id   AF-A7I2L4-F1
#
_cell.length_a   1.000
_cell.length_b   1.000
_cell.length_c   1.000
_cell.angle_alpha   90.00
_cell.angle_beta   90.00
_cell.angle_gamma   90.00
#
_symmetry.space_group_name_H-M   'P 1'
#
loop_
_entity.id
_entity.type
_entity.pdbx_description
1 polymer ?
#
loop_
_entity_poly.entity_id
_entity_poly.type
_entity_poly.pdbx_seq_one_letter_code
_entity_poly.pdbx_strand_id
1 'polypeptide(L)'
;MDENSKIQKAKKILDIAEADYKKKLSKEELDFLKSSKHMYDLASTAISDHYDELSHLPKGAGAIFIINGTSSILVDTTKGESALKQAFGLLGDAAVTVFSFTPYGRVIMWGNLALSIFDLDASSMFKKIYDSALGDYKGAVLLDNGFLQVTMDDGTIYARPFLPNAHGSLFGDTKDDVLFGGNGNDMLIGHGGKDILIGGNGKDDYFVDNGDIIKDSDGNGRVFLENHQLTGGTQIEKGSQIYKGKDGTKYELKGSDLIINDSITIENFNPYADEYLGITLYEAGEIAVSVSSASAKEKEQSISFTISLSRNLKENEFIKVTIPKIGNNEAKTYMFIHSSSTDWKVADGIEYIFGSSTSYTYSWSDLEFANLNLLVA
;
A
#
# COMPACT_ATOMS: atom_id res chain seq x y z
N MET A 1 1.75 -1.43 -29.25
CA MET A 1 1.64 -0.05 -28.73
C MET A 1 2.81 0.13 -27.79
N ASP A 2 3.61 1.19 -27.93
CA ASP A 2 4.65 1.49 -26.95
C ASP A 2 4.02 1.89 -25.59
N GLU A 3 4.82 1.81 -24.53
CA GLU A 3 4.39 1.98 -23.14
C GLU A 3 3.82 3.39 -22.88
N ASN A 4 4.43 4.42 -23.48
CA ASN A 4 3.94 5.79 -23.43
C ASN A 4 2.53 5.91 -24.03
N SER A 5 2.27 5.25 -25.16
CA SER A 5 0.95 5.23 -25.78
C SER A 5 -0.11 4.55 -24.92
N LYS A 6 0.27 3.49 -24.17
CA LYS A 6 -0.64 2.82 -23.21
C LYS A 6 -1.00 3.73 -22.05
N ILE A 7 -0.01 4.38 -21.45
CA ILE A 7 -0.19 5.35 -20.35
C ILE A 7 -1.11 6.49 -20.79
N GLN A 8 -0.90 7.08 -21.98
CA GLN A 8 -1.74 8.16 -22.48
C GLN A 8 -3.19 7.73 -22.73
N LYS A 9 -3.39 6.49 -23.21
CA LYS A 9 -4.73 5.92 -23.40
C LYS A 9 -5.43 5.71 -22.05
N ALA A 10 -4.75 5.14 -21.06
CA ALA A 10 -5.30 4.94 -19.72
C ALA A 10 -5.65 6.27 -19.04
N LYS A 11 -4.77 7.27 -19.12
CA LYS A 11 -5.03 8.63 -18.61
C LYS A 11 -6.29 9.23 -19.22
N LYS A 12 -6.46 9.14 -20.53
CA LYS A 12 -7.65 9.64 -21.22
C LYS A 12 -8.94 8.95 -20.73
N ILE A 13 -8.89 7.63 -20.48
CA ILE A 13 -10.03 6.89 -19.93
C ILE A 13 -10.35 7.38 -18.52
N LEU A 14 -9.34 7.52 -17.66
CA LEU A 14 -9.48 8.02 -16.30
C LEU A 14 -10.03 9.46 -16.27
N ASP A 15 -9.57 10.34 -17.15
CA ASP A 15 -10.06 11.73 -17.25
C ASP A 15 -11.53 11.81 -17.65
N ILE A 16 -11.96 10.98 -18.61
CA ILE A 16 -13.36 10.90 -19.03
C ILE A 16 -14.21 10.38 -17.88
N ALA A 17 -13.78 9.30 -17.21
CA ALA A 17 -14.50 8.71 -16.10
C ALA A 17 -14.60 9.68 -14.90
N GLU A 18 -13.52 10.39 -14.55
CA GLU A 18 -13.54 11.40 -13.49
C GLU A 18 -14.54 12.52 -13.79
N ALA A 19 -14.53 13.05 -15.02
CA ALA A 19 -15.47 14.09 -15.43
C ALA A 19 -16.94 13.60 -15.39
N ASP A 20 -17.17 12.32 -15.70
CA ASP A 20 -18.48 11.69 -15.62
C ASP A 20 -18.94 11.47 -14.18
N TYR A 21 -18.08 10.95 -13.30
CA TYR A 21 -18.39 10.76 -11.87
C TYR A 21 -18.67 12.09 -11.17
N LYS A 22 -17.87 13.14 -11.45
CA LYS A 22 -18.10 14.49 -10.90
C LYS A 22 -19.42 15.12 -11.32
N LYS A 23 -19.97 14.75 -12.48
CA LYS A 23 -21.28 15.23 -12.95
C LYS A 23 -22.45 14.43 -12.36
N LYS A 24 -22.21 13.20 -11.90
CA LYS A 24 -23.25 12.24 -11.50
C LYS A 24 -23.44 12.16 -9.98
N LEU A 25 -22.41 12.43 -9.17
CA LEU A 25 -22.46 12.25 -7.71
C LEU A 25 -22.91 13.51 -6.96
N SER A 26 -24.05 13.42 -6.28
CA SER A 26 -24.52 14.32 -5.23
C SER A 26 -23.87 14.00 -3.87
N LYS A 27 -23.94 14.94 -2.93
CA LYS A 27 -23.34 14.79 -1.58
C LYS A 27 -23.96 13.63 -0.77
N GLU A 28 -25.20 13.25 -1.07
CA GLU A 28 -25.95 12.16 -0.40
C GLU A 28 -25.54 10.76 -0.89
N GLU A 29 -25.14 10.62 -2.17
CA GLU A 29 -24.67 9.35 -2.75
C GLU A 29 -23.29 8.94 -2.22
N LEU A 30 -22.46 9.93 -1.86
CA LEU A 30 -21.18 9.73 -1.18
C LEU A 30 -21.32 9.20 0.26
N ASP A 31 -22.45 9.48 0.92
CA ASP A 31 -22.75 8.95 2.25
C ASP A 31 -23.44 7.58 2.20
N PHE A 32 -24.14 7.25 1.10
CA PHE A 32 -24.69 5.91 0.85
C PHE A 32 -23.59 4.85 0.68
N LEU A 33 -22.51 5.17 -0.05
CA LEU A 33 -21.34 4.28 -0.21
C LEU A 33 -20.72 3.87 1.13
N LYS A 34 -20.84 4.69 2.18
CA LYS A 34 -20.34 4.41 3.53
C LYS A 34 -21.20 3.42 4.33
N SER A 35 -22.40 3.06 3.87
CA SER A 35 -23.37 2.24 4.60
C SER A 35 -23.57 0.81 4.07
N SER A 36 -22.79 0.38 3.08
CA SER A 36 -23.00 -0.83 2.25
C SER A 36 -22.78 -2.20 2.92
N LYS A 37 -22.47 -2.28 4.22
CA LYS A 37 -22.15 -3.55 4.92
C LYS A 37 -23.26 -4.61 4.87
N HIS A 38 -24.54 -4.22 4.86
CA HIS A 38 -25.69 -5.14 4.85
C HIS A 38 -25.92 -5.82 3.49
N MET A 39 -25.39 -5.26 2.40
CA MET A 39 -25.60 -5.74 1.03
C MET A 39 -24.56 -6.79 0.60
N TYR A 40 -23.35 -6.72 1.17
CA TYR A 40 -22.34 -7.78 1.00
C TYR A 40 -22.85 -9.15 1.49
N ASP A 41 -23.62 -9.17 2.57
CA ASP A 41 -24.23 -10.39 3.12
C ASP A 41 -25.30 -10.99 2.18
N LEU A 42 -26.11 -10.14 1.52
CA LEU A 42 -27.11 -10.57 0.54
C LEU A 42 -26.47 -11.07 -0.76
N ALA A 43 -25.40 -10.43 -1.22
CA ALA A 43 -24.64 -10.87 -2.40
C ALA A 43 -23.93 -12.21 -2.16
N SER A 44 -23.33 -12.41 -0.99
CA SER A 44 -22.73 -13.68 -0.60
C SER A 44 -23.75 -14.82 -0.59
N THR A 45 -24.98 -14.54 -0.19
CA THR A 45 -26.09 -15.51 -0.19
C THR A 45 -26.50 -15.87 -1.63
N ALA A 46 -26.68 -14.87 -2.50
CA ALA A 46 -27.03 -15.10 -3.91
C ALA A 46 -25.95 -15.88 -4.69
N ILE A 47 -24.66 -15.63 -4.43
CA ILE A 47 -23.55 -16.40 -5.04
C ILE A 47 -23.61 -17.86 -4.59
N SER A 48 -23.94 -18.11 -3.32
CA SER A 48 -24.09 -19.47 -2.80
C SER A 48 -25.28 -20.19 -3.44
N ASP A 49 -26.40 -19.50 -3.64
CA ASP A 49 -27.63 -20.09 -4.19
C ASP A 49 -27.48 -20.50 -5.67
N HIS A 50 -26.63 -19.80 -6.43
CA HIS A 50 -26.41 -20.04 -7.87
C HIS A 50 -25.03 -20.63 -8.19
N TYR A 51 -24.33 -21.17 -7.19
CA TYR A 51 -22.95 -21.65 -7.34
C TYR A 51 -22.80 -22.70 -8.45
N ASP A 52 -23.75 -23.65 -8.52
CA ASP A 52 -23.74 -24.69 -9.56
C ASP A 52 -23.90 -24.08 -10.95
N GLU A 53 -24.77 -23.08 -11.14
CA GLU A 53 -24.97 -22.41 -12.42
C GLU A 53 -23.73 -21.61 -12.84
N LEU A 54 -23.08 -20.91 -11.90
CA LEU A 54 -21.83 -20.18 -12.14
C LEU A 54 -20.69 -21.11 -12.58
N SER A 55 -20.60 -22.29 -11.98
CA SER A 55 -19.52 -23.25 -12.26
C SER A 55 -19.53 -23.81 -13.69
N HIS A 56 -20.67 -23.69 -14.39
CA HIS A 56 -20.85 -24.15 -15.77
C HIS A 56 -20.67 -23.04 -16.81
N LEU A 57 -20.39 -21.79 -16.38
CA LEU A 57 -20.14 -20.69 -17.30
C LEU A 57 -18.77 -20.84 -18.01
N PRO A 58 -18.66 -20.48 -19.29
CA PRO A 58 -17.40 -20.55 -20.01
C PRO A 58 -16.36 -19.59 -19.41
N LYS A 59 -15.07 -19.91 -19.52
CA LYS A 59 -13.98 -19.06 -19.01
C LYS A 59 -14.05 -17.66 -19.65
N GLY A 60 -14.12 -16.63 -18.81
CA GLY A 60 -14.27 -15.23 -19.24
C GLY A 60 -15.71 -14.75 -19.43
N ALA A 61 -16.71 -15.60 -19.15
CA ALA A 61 -18.10 -15.18 -19.07
C ALA A 61 -18.36 -14.27 -17.86
N GLY A 62 -19.16 -13.22 -18.07
CA GLY A 62 -19.74 -12.44 -16.99
C GLY A 62 -21.08 -13.03 -16.55
N ALA A 63 -21.53 -12.68 -15.35
CA ALA A 63 -22.84 -13.05 -14.86
C ALA A 63 -23.40 -11.92 -13.99
N ILE A 64 -24.68 -11.59 -14.17
CA ILE A 64 -25.37 -10.54 -13.41
C ILE A 64 -26.36 -11.19 -12.46
N PHE A 65 -26.34 -10.77 -11.19
CA PHE A 65 -27.36 -11.13 -10.22
C PHE A 65 -28.41 -10.04 -10.14
N ILE A 66 -29.67 -10.42 -10.07
CA ILE A 66 -30.75 -9.49 -9.75
C ILE A 66 -31.40 -9.95 -8.45
N ILE A 67 -31.35 -9.13 -7.41
CA ILE A 67 -31.73 -9.51 -6.04
C ILE A 67 -32.95 -8.71 -5.61
N ASN A 68 -34.08 -9.36 -5.40
CA ASN A 68 -35.27 -8.74 -4.83
C ASN A 68 -35.58 -9.33 -3.45
N GLY A 69 -35.17 -8.61 -2.40
CA GLY A 69 -35.47 -8.89 -0.99
C GLY A 69 -34.95 -10.23 -0.48
N THR A 70 -35.60 -11.32 -0.89
CA THR A 70 -35.34 -12.72 -0.50
C THR A 70 -35.03 -13.65 -1.68
N SER A 71 -34.99 -13.14 -2.91
CA SER A 71 -34.79 -13.93 -4.12
C SER A 71 -33.69 -13.35 -5.01
N SER A 72 -32.99 -14.22 -5.74
CA SER A 72 -31.96 -13.81 -6.70
C SER A 72 -32.13 -14.53 -8.04
N ILE A 73 -31.86 -13.83 -9.14
CA ILE A 73 -31.84 -14.38 -10.50
C ILE A 73 -30.43 -14.20 -11.07
N LEU A 74 -29.84 -15.28 -11.57
CA LEU A 74 -28.60 -15.24 -12.34
C LEU A 74 -28.89 -15.01 -13.82
N VAL A 75 -28.18 -14.08 -14.45
CA VAL A 75 -28.23 -13.83 -15.89
C VAL A 75 -26.85 -14.03 -16.49
N ASP A 76 -26.73 -15.05 -17.35
CA ASP A 76 -25.54 -15.31 -18.17
C ASP A 76 -25.38 -14.23 -19.24
N THR A 77 -24.31 -13.44 -19.14
CA THR A 77 -24.09 -12.28 -20.01
C THR A 77 -23.59 -12.65 -21.40
N THR A 78 -23.16 -13.90 -21.61
CA THR A 78 -22.76 -14.41 -22.94
C THR A 78 -23.94 -14.54 -23.91
N LYS A 79 -25.17 -14.56 -23.37
CA LYS A 79 -26.41 -14.63 -24.15
C LYS A 79 -26.88 -13.27 -24.69
N GLY A 80 -26.09 -12.23 -24.47
CA GLY A 80 -26.29 -10.91 -25.05
C GLY A 80 -27.50 -10.14 -24.48
N GLU A 81 -27.76 -8.99 -25.11
CA GLU A 81 -28.71 -7.97 -24.68
C GLU A 81 -30.13 -8.51 -24.39
N SER A 82 -30.56 -9.54 -25.13
CA SER A 82 -31.90 -10.13 -25.04
C SER A 82 -32.17 -10.90 -23.75
N ALA A 83 -31.16 -11.54 -23.16
CA ALA A 83 -31.33 -12.33 -21.93
C ALA A 83 -31.59 -11.42 -20.72
N LEU A 84 -30.91 -10.27 -20.69
CA LEU A 84 -31.09 -9.26 -19.65
C LEU A 84 -32.46 -8.60 -19.75
N LYS A 85 -32.93 -8.25 -20.95
CA LYS A 85 -34.28 -7.67 -21.14
C LYS A 85 -35.40 -8.59 -20.63
N GLN A 86 -35.24 -9.90 -20.82
CA GLN A 86 -36.21 -10.88 -20.30
C GLN A 86 -36.18 -10.93 -18.77
N ALA A 87 -34.99 -10.91 -18.15
CA ALA A 87 -34.86 -10.94 -16.70
C ALA A 87 -35.42 -9.68 -16.02
N PHE A 88 -35.18 -8.49 -16.58
CA PHE A 88 -35.74 -7.23 -16.07
C PHE A 88 -37.25 -7.09 -16.33
N GLY A 89 -37.78 -7.63 -17.44
CA GLY A 89 -39.22 -7.61 -17.71
C GLY A 89 -40.07 -8.44 -16.74
N LEU A 90 -39.44 -9.33 -15.96
CA LEU A 90 -40.08 -10.15 -14.93
C LEU A 90 -40.12 -9.47 -13.56
N LEU A 91 -39.40 -8.36 -13.40
CA LEU A 91 -39.19 -7.67 -12.14
C LEU A 91 -39.91 -6.33 -12.18
N GLY A 92 -40.95 -6.18 -11.36
CA GLY A 92 -41.57 -4.87 -11.10
C GLY A 92 -40.65 -3.99 -10.23
N ASP A 93 -41.13 -3.57 -9.06
CA ASP A 93 -40.32 -2.84 -8.08
C ASP A 93 -39.23 -3.75 -7.49
N ALA A 94 -37.99 -3.62 -7.95
CA ALA A 94 -36.85 -4.40 -7.46
C ALA A 94 -35.63 -3.53 -7.13
N ALA A 95 -34.72 -4.03 -6.31
CA ALA A 95 -33.37 -3.51 -6.25
C ALA A 95 -32.48 -4.30 -7.23
N VAL A 96 -31.55 -3.63 -7.90
CA VAL A 96 -30.66 -4.24 -8.89
C VAL A 96 -29.23 -4.01 -8.40
N THR A 97 -28.51 -5.11 -8.17
CA THR A 97 -27.08 -5.05 -7.83
C THR A 97 -26.30 -5.74 -8.92
N VAL A 98 -25.53 -4.99 -9.70
CA VAL A 98 -24.83 -5.54 -10.87
C VAL A 98 -23.44 -5.99 -10.47
N PHE A 99 -23.11 -7.24 -10.78
CA PHE A 99 -21.77 -7.79 -10.64
C PHE A 99 -21.23 -8.26 -11.99
N SER A 100 -19.92 -8.40 -12.12
CA SER A 100 -19.27 -9.15 -13.20
C SER A 100 -18.19 -10.07 -12.64
N PHE A 101 -17.90 -11.16 -13.35
CA PHE A 101 -16.82 -12.06 -13.01
C PHE A 101 -15.62 -11.82 -13.93
N THR A 102 -14.43 -11.70 -13.36
CA THR A 102 -13.20 -11.69 -14.17
C THR A 102 -12.92 -13.10 -14.70
N PRO A 103 -12.14 -13.24 -15.79
CA PRO A 103 -11.67 -14.54 -16.29
C PRO A 103 -10.89 -15.37 -15.26
N TYR A 104 -10.50 -14.75 -14.14
CA TYR A 104 -9.72 -15.34 -13.05
C TYR A 104 -10.54 -15.55 -11.76
N GLY A 105 -11.87 -15.42 -11.83
CA GLY A 105 -12.78 -15.81 -10.75
C GLY A 105 -13.02 -14.74 -9.67
N ARG A 106 -12.70 -13.46 -9.93
CA ARG A 106 -13.03 -12.36 -9.01
C ARG A 106 -14.40 -11.75 -9.32
N VAL A 107 -15.15 -11.36 -8.29
CA VAL A 107 -16.42 -10.63 -8.39
C VAL A 107 -16.14 -9.12 -8.38
N ILE A 108 -16.58 -8.40 -9.41
CA ILE A 108 -16.54 -6.93 -9.49
C ILE A 108 -17.97 -6.42 -9.31
N MET A 109 -18.21 -5.56 -8.32
CA MET A 109 -19.51 -4.93 -8.09
C MET A 109 -19.56 -3.57 -8.82
N TRP A 110 -20.51 -3.40 -9.74
CA TRP A 110 -20.63 -2.20 -10.57
C TRP A 110 -21.60 -1.15 -10.03
N GLY A 111 -22.49 -1.52 -9.09
CA GLY A 111 -23.35 -0.56 -8.38
C GLY A 111 -24.65 -1.16 -7.84
N ASN A 112 -25.31 -0.39 -6.95
CA ASN A 112 -26.60 -0.68 -6.33
C ASN A 112 -27.67 0.31 -6.86
N LEU A 113 -28.86 -0.16 -7.22
CA LEU A 113 -30.00 0.68 -7.62
C LEU A 113 -31.31 0.19 -6.99
N ALA A 114 -32.05 1.06 -6.29
CA ALA A 114 -33.41 0.78 -5.84
C ALA A 114 -34.42 1.33 -6.87
N LEU A 115 -35.15 0.47 -7.58
CA LEU A 115 -36.03 0.86 -8.69
C LEU A 115 -37.31 1.60 -8.23
N SER A 116 -37.65 1.57 -6.94
CA SER A 116 -38.87 2.23 -6.42
C SER A 116 -38.72 3.73 -6.14
N ILE A 117 -37.52 4.30 -6.28
CA ILE A 117 -37.22 5.68 -5.86
C ILE A 117 -37.04 6.63 -7.05
N PHE A 118 -36.75 6.09 -8.24
CA PHE A 118 -36.54 6.87 -9.45
C PHE A 118 -37.52 6.42 -10.51
N ASP A 119 -38.49 7.28 -10.84
CA ASP A 119 -39.55 7.14 -11.85
C ASP A 119 -38.95 7.04 -13.28
N LEU A 120 -38.09 6.05 -13.50
CA LEU A 120 -37.23 5.88 -14.69
C LEU A 120 -37.69 4.66 -15.48
N ASP A 121 -37.93 4.85 -16.78
CA ASP A 121 -38.24 3.76 -17.71
C ASP A 121 -37.06 2.78 -17.83
N ALA A 122 -37.35 1.51 -17.53
CA ALA A 122 -36.42 0.38 -17.54
C ALA A 122 -35.61 0.28 -18.85
N SER A 123 -36.17 0.67 -19.99
CA SER A 123 -35.49 0.66 -21.30
C SER A 123 -34.34 1.67 -21.40
N SER A 124 -34.50 2.85 -20.80
CA SER A 124 -33.48 3.92 -20.81
C SER A 124 -32.34 3.66 -19.83
N MET A 125 -32.63 2.97 -18.72
CA MET A 125 -31.64 2.49 -17.75
C MET A 125 -30.90 1.26 -18.25
N PHE A 126 -31.60 0.36 -18.94
CA PHE A 126 -31.03 -0.83 -19.56
C PHE A 126 -29.84 -0.49 -20.45
N LYS A 127 -29.96 0.52 -21.33
CA LYS A 127 -28.86 0.93 -22.21
C LYS A 127 -27.66 1.47 -21.44
N LYS A 128 -27.88 2.23 -20.36
CA LYS A 128 -26.79 2.77 -19.52
C LYS A 128 -26.09 1.69 -18.70
N ILE A 129 -26.83 0.71 -18.16
CA ILE A 129 -26.29 -0.43 -17.41
C ILE A 129 -25.57 -1.39 -18.33
N TYR A 130 -26.17 -1.70 -19.50
CA TYR A 130 -25.53 -2.49 -20.53
C TYR A 130 -24.26 -1.79 -21.01
N ASP A 131 -24.31 -0.52 -21.39
CA ASP A 131 -23.13 0.25 -21.80
C ASP A 131 -22.08 0.32 -20.69
N SER A 132 -22.45 0.40 -19.40
CA SER A 132 -21.52 0.52 -18.27
C SER A 132 -20.96 -0.82 -17.75
N ALA A 133 -21.66 -1.94 -17.96
CA ALA A 133 -21.28 -3.25 -17.42
C ALA A 133 -20.87 -4.27 -18.49
N LEU A 134 -21.33 -4.11 -19.75
CA LEU A 134 -21.22 -5.13 -20.81
C LEU A 134 -21.04 -4.57 -22.25
N GLY A 135 -21.24 -3.28 -22.48
CA GLY A 135 -20.87 -2.61 -23.73
C GLY A 135 -19.36 -2.41 -23.79
N ASP A 136 -18.87 -1.85 -24.90
CA ASP A 136 -17.45 -1.50 -25.13
C ASP A 136 -16.96 -0.35 -24.22
N TYR A 137 -17.45 -0.26 -22.98
CA TYR A 137 -16.84 0.55 -21.92
C TYR A 137 -15.69 -0.20 -21.29
N LYS A 138 -14.52 0.14 -21.78
CA LYS A 138 -13.24 0.07 -21.09
C LYS A 138 -13.19 1.18 -20.02
N GLY A 139 -14.17 1.20 -19.11
CA GLY A 139 -14.42 2.30 -18.18
C GLY A 139 -13.65 2.13 -16.88
N ALA A 140 -13.18 3.24 -16.32
CA ALA A 140 -12.56 3.21 -15.00
C ALA A 140 -13.62 3.10 -13.88
N VAL A 141 -13.33 2.29 -12.87
CA VAL A 141 -14.15 2.01 -11.69
C VAL A 141 -13.72 2.92 -10.54
N LEU A 142 -14.67 3.57 -9.86
CA LEU A 142 -14.42 4.23 -8.58
C LEU A 142 -14.50 3.19 -7.46
N LEU A 143 -13.37 2.94 -6.81
CA LEU A 143 -13.21 2.04 -5.68
C LEU A 143 -13.72 2.69 -4.37
N ASP A 144 -14.13 1.86 -3.42
CA ASP A 144 -14.64 2.29 -2.11
C ASP A 144 -13.62 3.10 -1.28
N ASN A 145 -12.32 2.96 -1.58
CA ASN A 145 -11.23 3.73 -0.97
C ASN A 145 -11.01 5.11 -1.65
N GLY A 146 -11.84 5.50 -2.62
CA GLY A 146 -11.76 6.80 -3.29
C GLY A 146 -10.80 6.88 -4.47
N PHE A 147 -10.38 5.74 -5.01
CA PHE A 147 -9.49 5.65 -6.18
C PHE A 147 -10.26 5.30 -7.45
N LEU A 148 -9.85 5.88 -8.56
CA LEU A 148 -10.34 5.55 -9.89
C LEU A 148 -9.37 4.58 -10.56
N GLN A 149 -9.84 3.41 -10.97
CA GLN A 149 -9.02 2.33 -11.53
C GLN A 149 -9.52 1.90 -12.91
N VAL A 150 -8.63 1.70 -13.88
CA VAL A 150 -8.93 1.02 -15.15
C VAL A 150 -8.03 -0.19 -15.32
N THR A 151 -8.60 -1.30 -15.77
CA THR A 151 -7.85 -2.48 -16.25
C THR A 151 -7.90 -2.48 -17.77
N MET A 152 -6.71 -2.47 -18.40
CA MET A 152 -6.56 -2.46 -19.86
C MET A 152 -6.79 -3.85 -20.47
N ASP A 153 -6.92 -3.92 -21.79
CA ASP A 153 -7.18 -5.19 -22.52
C ASP A 153 -6.09 -6.25 -22.28
N ASP A 154 -4.87 -5.83 -21.95
CA ASP A 154 -3.72 -6.69 -21.64
C ASP A 154 -3.59 -7.05 -20.15
N GLY A 155 -4.52 -6.57 -19.31
CA GLY A 155 -4.56 -6.83 -17.87
C GLY A 155 -3.85 -5.78 -17.01
N THR A 156 -3.10 -4.84 -17.60
CA THR A 156 -2.43 -3.77 -16.85
C THR A 156 -3.45 -2.87 -16.14
N ILE A 157 -3.20 -2.58 -14.88
CA ILE A 157 -3.96 -1.71 -14.01
C ILE A 157 -3.35 -0.31 -14.00
N TYR A 158 -4.22 0.69 -14.15
CA TYR A 158 -3.91 2.10 -13.87
C TYR A 158 -4.88 2.61 -12.82
N ALA A 159 -4.37 3.04 -11.66
CA ALA A 159 -5.19 3.54 -10.56
C ALA A 159 -4.71 4.92 -10.07
N ARG A 160 -5.62 5.86 -9.81
CA ARG A 160 -5.30 7.20 -9.30
C ARG A 160 -6.35 7.73 -8.32
N PRO A 161 -6.01 8.67 -7.42
CA PRO A 161 -6.99 9.27 -6.51
C PRO A 161 -8.09 10.00 -7.29
N PHE A 162 -9.36 9.78 -6.92
CA PHE A 162 -10.50 10.55 -7.44
C PHE A 162 -10.73 11.85 -6.65
N LEU A 163 -10.33 11.86 -5.37
CA LEU A 163 -10.38 13.03 -4.49
C LEU A 163 -8.96 13.45 -4.08
N PRO A 164 -8.65 14.75 -3.93
CA PRO A 164 -7.29 15.23 -3.62
C PRO A 164 -6.69 14.70 -2.32
N ASN A 165 -7.52 14.24 -1.38
CA ASN A 165 -7.11 13.70 -0.07
C ASN A 165 -7.51 12.22 0.08
N ALA A 166 -7.76 11.53 -1.04
CA ALA A 166 -7.88 10.08 -1.00
C ALA A 166 -6.60 9.52 -0.37
N HIS A 167 -6.79 8.58 0.54
CA HIS A 167 -5.73 7.86 1.22
C HIS A 167 -6.22 6.42 1.31
N GLY A 168 -5.38 5.46 0.98
CA GLY A 168 -5.81 4.07 1.03
C GLY A 168 -4.83 3.10 0.41
N SER A 169 -5.29 1.86 0.31
CA SER A 169 -4.48 0.78 -0.24
C SER A 169 -4.78 0.62 -1.72
N LEU A 170 -3.76 0.79 -2.56
CA LEU A 170 -3.79 0.48 -3.99
C LEU A 170 -3.10 -0.86 -4.21
N PHE A 171 -3.73 -1.70 -5.01
CA PHE A 171 -3.24 -3.02 -5.35
C PHE A 171 -3.17 -3.15 -6.86
N GLY A 172 -2.00 -3.54 -7.37
CA GLY A 172 -1.83 -4.08 -8.70
C GLY A 172 -2.30 -5.53 -8.79
N ASP A 173 -1.82 -6.24 -9.80
CA ASP A 173 -2.04 -7.65 -10.05
C ASP A 173 -0.68 -8.31 -10.42
N THR A 174 -0.71 -9.36 -11.22
CA THR A 174 0.47 -10.14 -11.64
C THR A 174 1.08 -9.62 -12.95
N LYS A 175 0.81 -8.36 -13.30
CA LYS A 175 1.24 -7.68 -14.53
C LYS A 175 1.89 -6.36 -14.17
N ASP A 176 2.68 -5.84 -15.11
CA ASP A 176 3.25 -4.50 -15.04
C ASP A 176 2.13 -3.45 -14.94
N ASP A 177 2.02 -2.83 -13.77
CA ASP A 177 0.97 -1.90 -13.37
C ASP A 177 1.50 -0.51 -13.04
N VAL A 178 0.61 0.49 -13.02
CA VAL A 178 0.96 1.88 -12.65
C VAL A 178 -0.02 2.41 -11.62
N LEU A 179 0.46 2.62 -10.40
CA LEU A 179 -0.33 3.02 -9.24
C LEU A 179 0.04 4.44 -8.79
N PHE A 180 -0.95 5.31 -8.60
CA PHE A 180 -0.79 6.68 -8.12
C PHE A 180 -1.51 6.87 -6.77
N GLY A 181 -0.79 7.14 -5.67
CA GLY A 181 -1.31 7.30 -4.30
C GLY A 181 -2.11 8.60 -4.09
N GLY A 182 -1.51 9.76 -4.36
CA GLY A 182 -2.17 11.06 -4.20
C GLY A 182 -1.48 11.96 -3.18
N ASN A 183 -2.25 12.67 -2.35
CA ASN A 183 -1.70 13.52 -1.28
C ASN A 183 -1.95 12.93 0.13
N GLY A 184 -2.39 11.67 0.19
CA GLY A 184 -2.72 10.96 1.41
C GLY A 184 -1.54 10.17 1.94
N ASN A 185 -1.74 9.44 3.04
CA ASN A 185 -0.80 8.37 3.40
C ASN A 185 -1.32 7.10 2.73
N ASP A 186 -0.64 6.65 1.69
CA ASP A 186 -1.07 5.56 0.84
C ASP A 186 -0.27 4.29 1.06
N MET A 187 -0.89 3.16 0.75
CA MET A 187 -0.21 1.86 0.69
C MET A 187 -0.25 1.36 -0.74
N LEU A 188 0.91 1.29 -1.41
CA LEU A 188 1.03 0.88 -2.81
C LEU A 188 1.65 -0.51 -2.87
N ILE A 189 0.88 -1.49 -3.36
CA ILE A 189 1.30 -2.88 -3.49
C ILE A 189 1.17 -3.29 -4.96
N GLY A 190 2.31 -3.40 -5.66
CA GLY A 190 2.35 -3.79 -7.07
C GLY A 190 1.95 -5.25 -7.31
N HIS A 191 2.36 -6.12 -6.39
CA HIS A 191 2.26 -7.59 -6.42
C HIS A 191 3.29 -8.28 -7.31
N GLY A 192 2.97 -8.56 -8.56
CA GLY A 192 3.83 -9.33 -9.44
C GLY A 192 3.99 -8.59 -10.75
N GLY A 193 5.20 -8.42 -11.27
CA GLY A 193 5.37 -7.72 -12.54
C GLY A 193 6.55 -6.78 -12.47
N LYS A 194 6.52 -5.72 -13.28
CA LYS A 194 7.40 -4.56 -13.10
C LYS A 194 6.54 -3.33 -12.98
N ASP A 195 6.29 -2.92 -11.76
CA ASP A 195 5.30 -1.90 -11.46
C ASP A 195 5.92 -0.52 -11.33
N ILE A 196 5.14 0.50 -11.61
CA ILE A 196 5.49 1.90 -11.35
C ILE A 196 4.61 2.41 -10.23
N LEU A 197 5.19 2.60 -9.06
CA LEU A 197 4.52 3.04 -7.84
C LEU A 197 4.83 4.51 -7.60
N ILE A 198 3.80 5.35 -7.65
CA ILE A 198 3.93 6.80 -7.54
C ILE A 198 3.13 7.26 -6.32
N GLY A 199 3.78 7.53 -5.19
CA GLY A 199 3.07 7.89 -3.95
C GLY A 199 2.44 9.26 -4.05
N GLY A 200 3.25 10.31 -4.12
CA GLY A 200 2.79 11.68 -4.27
C GLY A 200 3.23 12.52 -3.08
N ASN A 201 2.29 13.11 -2.34
CA ASN A 201 2.58 13.74 -1.04
C ASN A 201 2.01 12.88 0.08
N GLY A 202 2.62 12.93 1.25
CA GLY A 202 2.16 12.19 2.42
C GLY A 202 3.14 11.09 2.80
N LYS A 203 2.85 10.35 3.86
CA LYS A 203 3.72 9.26 4.31
C LYS A 203 3.25 7.94 3.69
N ASP A 204 3.89 7.55 2.60
CA ASP A 204 3.49 6.38 1.81
C ASP A 204 4.27 5.11 2.17
N ASP A 205 3.61 3.96 2.11
CA ASP A 205 4.20 2.64 2.28
C ASP A 205 4.19 1.88 0.95
N TYR A 206 5.38 1.56 0.44
CA TYR A 206 5.58 0.84 -0.82
C TYR A 206 5.94 -0.62 -0.55
N PHE A 207 5.18 -1.56 -1.08
CA PHE A 207 5.46 -2.99 -1.00
C PHE A 207 5.88 -3.48 -2.38
N VAL A 208 7.19 -3.65 -2.56
CA VAL A 208 7.83 -3.87 -3.86
C VAL A 208 8.25 -5.31 -4.10
N ASP A 209 8.34 -5.66 -5.38
CA ASP A 209 8.94 -6.89 -5.88
C ASP A 209 10.11 -6.61 -6.85
N ASN A 210 10.63 -7.67 -7.50
CA ASN A 210 11.75 -7.54 -8.41
C ASN A 210 11.36 -6.88 -9.74
N GLY A 211 11.75 -5.62 -9.90
CA GLY A 211 11.63 -4.89 -11.16
C GLY A 211 10.84 -3.59 -11.03
N ASP A 212 10.25 -3.38 -9.86
CA ASP A 212 9.48 -2.19 -9.52
C ASP A 212 10.30 -0.91 -9.54
N ILE A 213 9.60 0.17 -9.87
CA ILE A 213 10.10 1.54 -9.88
C ILE A 213 9.23 2.38 -8.94
N ILE A 214 9.85 2.96 -7.93
CA ILE A 214 9.22 3.93 -7.04
C ILE A 214 9.55 5.34 -7.52
N LYS A 215 8.53 6.20 -7.57
CA LYS A 215 8.67 7.64 -7.79
C LYS A 215 7.95 8.39 -6.66
N ASP A 216 8.72 8.99 -5.78
CA ASP A 216 8.21 9.76 -4.67
C ASP A 216 8.85 11.15 -4.69
N SER A 217 8.06 12.21 -4.80
CA SER A 217 8.62 13.55 -4.91
C SER A 217 8.98 14.19 -3.59
N ASP A 218 8.32 13.81 -2.50
CA ASP A 218 8.55 14.40 -1.18
C ASP A 218 9.48 13.54 -0.31
N GLY A 219 9.67 12.28 -0.69
CA GLY A 219 10.55 11.32 -0.01
C GLY A 219 10.03 10.88 1.35
N ASN A 220 8.79 11.21 1.71
CA ASN A 220 8.19 10.88 2.99
C ASN A 220 7.52 9.51 2.88
N GLY A 221 8.11 8.47 3.48
CA GLY A 221 7.53 7.15 3.35
C GLY A 221 8.43 6.05 3.81
N ARG A 222 8.10 4.82 3.41
CA ARG A 222 8.86 3.60 3.70
C ARG A 222 8.76 2.61 2.55
N VAL A 223 9.83 1.88 2.30
CA VAL A 223 9.85 0.78 1.32
C VAL A 223 9.97 -0.56 2.03
N PHE A 224 9.18 -1.54 1.58
CA PHE A 224 9.15 -2.89 2.09
C PHE A 224 9.43 -3.90 0.97
N LEU A 225 10.41 -4.77 1.19
CA LEU A 225 10.71 -5.91 0.33
C LEU A 225 10.48 -7.19 1.14
N GLU A 226 9.63 -8.11 0.65
CA GLU A 226 9.28 -9.35 1.37
C GLU A 226 8.79 -9.11 2.82
N ASN A 227 8.04 -8.01 3.04
CA ASN A 227 7.60 -7.51 4.35
C ASN A 227 8.72 -7.03 5.29
N HIS A 228 9.95 -6.90 4.81
CA HIS A 228 11.05 -6.26 5.52
C HIS A 228 11.18 -4.80 5.11
N GLN A 229 11.16 -3.88 6.08
CA GLN A 229 11.41 -2.47 5.79
C GLN A 229 12.88 -2.28 5.39
N LEU A 230 13.10 -1.69 4.22
CA LEU A 230 14.40 -1.25 3.77
C LEU A 230 14.81 -0.01 4.55
N THR A 231 16.01 -0.05 5.13
CA THR A 231 16.52 1.02 6.01
C THR A 231 17.83 1.65 5.50
N GLY A 232 18.37 1.13 4.39
CA GLY A 232 19.62 1.59 3.82
C GLY A 232 20.83 0.83 4.36
N GLY A 233 22.00 1.45 4.27
CA GLY A 233 23.25 0.74 4.51
C GLY A 233 24.49 1.60 4.51
N THR A 234 25.64 0.97 4.69
CA THR A 234 26.95 1.64 4.72
C THR A 234 27.74 1.28 3.47
N GLN A 235 28.52 2.23 2.93
CA GLN A 235 29.40 1.96 1.79
C GLN A 235 30.31 0.76 2.07
N ILE A 236 30.47 -0.11 1.07
CA ILE A 236 31.37 -1.26 1.15
C ILE A 236 32.84 -0.83 1.16
N GLU A 237 33.16 0.26 0.47
CA GLU A 237 34.47 0.87 0.35
C GLU A 237 34.32 2.39 0.33
N LYS A 238 35.31 3.12 0.86
CA LYS A 238 35.22 4.57 0.94
C LYS A 238 35.12 5.19 -0.45
N GLY A 239 34.07 5.97 -0.70
CA GLY A 239 33.81 6.64 -1.98
C GLY A 239 33.14 5.75 -3.04
N SER A 240 32.80 4.50 -2.69
CA SER A 240 31.98 3.63 -3.55
C SER A 240 30.52 4.10 -3.55
N GLN A 241 29.84 3.90 -4.68
CA GLN A 241 28.39 4.12 -4.80
C GLN A 241 27.56 2.90 -4.37
N ILE A 242 28.22 1.84 -3.91
CA ILE A 242 27.60 0.60 -3.43
C ILE A 242 27.63 0.59 -1.90
N TYR A 243 26.46 0.36 -1.32
CA TYR A 243 26.19 0.27 0.10
C TYR A 243 25.57 -1.09 0.42
N LYS A 244 25.78 -1.55 1.65
CA LYS A 244 25.25 -2.83 2.13
C LYS A 244 24.51 -2.65 3.44
N GLY A 245 23.25 -3.08 3.47
CA GLY A 245 22.43 -3.17 4.67
C GLY A 245 22.84 -4.34 5.57
N LYS A 246 22.40 -4.31 6.83
CA LYS A 246 22.65 -5.40 7.79
C LYS A 246 21.99 -6.72 7.40
N ASP A 247 20.81 -6.60 6.80
CA ASP A 247 20.01 -7.68 6.23
C ASP A 247 20.66 -8.30 4.98
N GLY A 248 21.73 -7.69 4.47
CA GLY A 248 22.43 -8.12 3.27
C GLY A 248 21.96 -7.42 2.01
N THR A 249 20.94 -6.56 2.09
CA THR A 249 20.42 -5.78 0.96
C THR A 249 21.50 -4.91 0.35
N LYS A 250 21.64 -4.99 -0.97
CA LYS A 250 22.56 -4.16 -1.74
C LYS A 250 21.82 -2.90 -2.19
N TYR A 251 22.44 -1.75 -1.96
CA TYR A 251 21.98 -0.47 -2.49
C TYR A 251 23.09 0.11 -3.37
N GLU A 252 22.75 0.58 -4.58
CA GLU A 252 23.71 1.18 -5.51
C GLU A 252 23.18 2.50 -6.06
N LEU A 253 23.88 3.59 -5.79
CA LEU A 253 23.58 4.89 -6.38
C LEU A 253 24.06 4.93 -7.83
N LYS A 254 23.13 5.11 -8.77
CA LYS A 254 23.40 5.32 -10.19
C LYS A 254 22.87 6.68 -10.62
N GLY A 255 23.73 7.69 -10.58
CA GLY A 255 23.31 9.07 -10.82
C GLY A 255 22.40 9.53 -9.68
N SER A 256 21.15 9.86 -10.00
CA SER A 256 20.12 10.25 -9.03
C SER A 256 19.29 9.07 -8.51
N ASP A 257 19.46 7.88 -9.07
CA ASP A 257 18.58 6.75 -8.77
C ASP A 257 19.25 5.79 -7.79
N LEU A 258 18.46 5.21 -6.89
CA LEU A 258 18.91 4.17 -5.99
C LEU A 258 18.43 2.81 -6.51
N ILE A 259 19.38 1.94 -6.83
CA ILE A 259 19.11 0.57 -7.27
C ILE A 259 19.26 -0.37 -6.09
N ILE A 260 18.21 -1.14 -5.80
CA ILE A 260 18.16 -2.10 -4.70
C ILE A 260 18.18 -3.52 -5.26
N ASN A 261 19.10 -4.35 -4.75
CA ASN A 261 19.29 -5.75 -5.17
C ASN A 261 19.32 -5.94 -6.70
N ASP A 262 19.89 -4.96 -7.42
CA ASP A 262 20.03 -4.93 -8.88
C ASP A 262 18.71 -4.92 -9.68
N SER A 263 17.55 -4.83 -9.03
CA SER A 263 16.24 -4.98 -9.70
C SER A 263 15.23 -3.88 -9.38
N ILE A 264 15.18 -3.39 -8.14
CA ILE A 264 14.24 -2.34 -7.72
C ILE A 264 14.88 -0.98 -7.92
N THR A 265 14.14 0.00 -8.39
CA THR A 265 14.63 1.36 -8.62
C THR A 265 13.82 2.36 -7.81
N ILE A 266 14.49 3.24 -7.07
CA ILE A 266 13.89 4.48 -6.56
C ILE A 266 14.46 5.61 -7.40
N GLU A 267 13.62 6.25 -8.21
CA GLU A 267 14.04 7.37 -9.05
C GLU A 267 14.22 8.65 -8.23
N ASN A 268 15.24 9.44 -8.58
CA ASN A 268 15.53 10.74 -7.96
C ASN A 268 15.71 10.68 -6.43
N PHE A 269 16.25 9.58 -5.92
CA PHE A 269 16.60 9.40 -4.52
C PHE A 269 17.54 10.51 -4.03
N ASN A 270 17.20 11.15 -2.91
CA ASN A 270 18.06 12.15 -2.28
C ASN A 270 18.88 11.52 -1.15
N PRO A 271 20.16 11.18 -1.36
CA PRO A 271 21.01 10.56 -0.34
C PRO A 271 21.41 11.53 0.79
N TYR A 272 21.12 12.82 0.64
CA TYR A 272 21.46 13.85 1.62
C TYR A 272 20.30 14.22 2.54
N ALA A 273 19.10 13.67 2.31
CA ALA A 273 18.01 13.80 3.26
C ALA A 273 18.31 12.96 4.51
N ASP A 274 17.88 13.43 5.68
CA ASP A 274 18.04 12.69 6.95
C ASP A 274 17.45 11.27 6.83
N GLU A 275 16.30 11.16 6.17
CA GLU A 275 15.65 9.91 5.79
C GLU A 275 14.88 10.16 4.48
N TYR A 276 15.10 9.32 3.46
CA TYR A 276 14.32 9.37 2.22
C TYR A 276 13.67 7.99 2.02
N LEU A 277 12.34 7.93 2.10
CA LEU A 277 11.56 6.69 2.09
C LEU A 277 12.00 5.66 3.13
N GLY A 278 12.43 6.11 4.30
CA GLY A 278 12.89 5.21 5.36
C GLY A 278 14.34 4.76 5.21
N ILE A 279 15.05 5.21 4.17
CA ILE A 279 16.37 4.73 3.76
C ILE A 279 17.42 5.82 4.02
N THR A 280 18.49 5.45 4.72
CA THR A 280 19.66 6.30 4.94
C THR A 280 20.94 5.61 4.48
N LEU A 281 21.79 6.34 3.76
CA LEU A 281 23.06 5.82 3.23
C LEU A 281 24.25 6.45 3.96
N TYR A 282 25.12 5.61 4.52
CA TYR A 282 26.25 6.03 5.35
C TYR A 282 27.60 5.85 4.65
N GLU A 283 28.54 6.73 4.95
CA GLU A 283 29.91 6.66 4.42
C GLU A 283 30.70 5.48 5.00
N ALA A 284 31.72 5.02 4.27
CA ALA A 284 32.52 3.90 4.75
C ALA A 284 33.22 4.23 6.09
N GLY A 285 32.99 3.37 7.08
CA GLY A 285 33.54 3.54 8.42
C GLY A 285 32.61 4.27 9.39
N GLU A 286 31.60 4.98 8.89
CA GLU A 286 30.55 5.54 9.72
C GLU A 286 29.72 4.42 10.38
N ILE A 287 29.32 4.65 11.63
CA ILE A 287 28.42 3.78 12.38
C ILE A 287 27.31 4.68 12.91
N ALA A 288 26.13 4.58 12.33
CA ALA A 288 24.98 5.29 12.84
C ALA A 288 24.39 4.54 14.03
N VAL A 289 23.81 5.28 14.97
CA VAL A 289 23.06 4.74 16.10
C VAL A 289 21.61 5.16 15.91
N SER A 290 20.71 4.17 15.84
CA SER A 290 19.29 4.38 15.69
C SER A 290 18.52 3.86 16.90
N VAL A 291 17.33 4.44 17.11
CA VAL A 291 16.36 4.00 18.11
C VAL A 291 15.10 3.56 17.38
N SER A 292 14.64 2.34 17.65
CA SER A 292 13.49 1.73 16.97
C SER A 292 12.59 0.98 17.95
N SER A 293 11.47 0.46 17.43
CA SER A 293 10.56 -0.43 18.18
C SER A 293 10.08 0.17 19.51
N ALA A 294 9.86 1.49 19.53
CA ALA A 294 9.38 2.19 20.70
C ALA A 294 7.93 1.76 21.01
N SER A 295 7.72 1.17 22.19
CA SER A 295 6.41 0.75 22.68
C SER A 295 6.16 1.33 24.06
N ALA A 296 5.10 2.12 24.21
CA ALA A 296 4.67 2.65 25.49
C ALA A 296 3.51 1.82 26.06
N LYS A 297 3.54 1.55 27.36
CA LYS A 297 2.48 0.87 28.09
C LYS A 297 2.07 1.73 29.27
N GLU A 298 0.92 2.38 29.15
CA GLU A 298 0.40 3.32 30.14
C GLU A 298 0.23 2.68 31.53
N LYS A 299 -0.38 1.50 31.61
CA LYS A 299 -0.58 0.78 32.89
C LYS A 299 0.73 0.38 33.56
N GLU A 300 1.76 0.09 32.76
CA GLU A 300 3.10 -0.24 33.26
C GLU A 300 3.94 1.04 33.46
N GLN A 301 3.39 2.21 33.12
CA GLN A 301 4.06 3.50 33.10
C GLN A 301 5.48 3.40 32.51
N SER A 302 5.61 2.72 31.36
CA SER A 302 6.91 2.47 30.76
C SER A 302 6.91 2.62 29.25
N ILE A 303 8.09 2.94 28.71
CA ILE A 303 8.38 2.93 27.29
C ILE A 303 9.64 2.11 27.07
N SER A 304 9.55 1.12 26.19
CA SER A 304 10.68 0.30 25.77
C SER A 304 11.04 0.65 24.34
N PHE A 305 12.34 0.68 24.04
CA PHE A 305 12.84 0.85 22.68
C PHE A 305 14.13 0.06 22.48
N THR A 306 14.48 -0.20 21.22
CA THR A 306 15.72 -0.87 20.82
C THR A 306 16.71 0.16 20.32
N ILE A 307 17.94 0.10 20.81
CA ILE A 307 19.09 0.85 20.28
C ILE A 307 19.84 -0.08 19.33
N SER A 308 20.12 0.36 18.11
CA SER A 308 20.83 -0.42 17.10
C SER A 308 21.94 0.38 16.45
N LEU A 309 23.05 -0.27 16.12
CA LEU A 309 24.08 0.29 15.23
C LEU A 309 23.66 0.15 13.76
N SER A 310 24.29 0.81 12.79
CA SER A 310 24.01 0.59 11.35
C SER A 310 24.67 -0.66 10.78
N ARG A 311 25.72 -1.19 11.42
CA ARG A 311 26.43 -2.42 11.04
C ARG A 311 27.02 -3.12 12.27
N ASN A 312 27.50 -4.34 12.09
CA ASN A 312 28.35 -4.97 13.10
C ASN A 312 29.69 -4.24 13.20
N LEU A 313 30.22 -4.18 14.42
CA LEU A 313 31.53 -3.62 14.71
C LEU A 313 32.63 -4.56 14.20
N LYS A 314 33.70 -3.97 13.66
CA LYS A 314 34.93 -4.67 13.29
C LYS A 314 35.82 -4.81 14.52
N GLU A 315 36.84 -5.67 14.42
CA GLU A 315 37.81 -5.87 15.49
C GLU A 315 38.40 -4.55 16.00
N ASN A 316 38.31 -4.34 17.32
CA ASN A 316 38.73 -3.15 18.05
C ASN A 316 37.87 -1.87 17.83
N GLU A 317 36.73 -1.95 17.15
CA GLU A 317 35.76 -0.86 17.14
C GLU A 317 34.88 -0.90 18.41
N PHE A 318 34.53 0.28 18.91
CA PHE A 318 33.57 0.45 19.99
C PHE A 318 32.70 1.68 19.77
N ILE A 319 31.47 1.66 20.28
CA ILE A 319 30.56 2.80 20.30
C ILE A 319 29.98 2.92 21.70
N LYS A 320 30.07 4.13 22.28
CA LYS A 320 29.48 4.45 23.57
C LYS A 320 28.17 5.19 23.37
N VAL A 321 27.09 4.62 23.90
CA VAL A 321 25.78 5.26 23.90
C VAL A 321 25.37 5.53 25.35
N THR A 322 25.13 6.79 25.68
CA THR A 322 24.67 7.17 27.01
C THR A 322 23.25 7.73 26.92
N ILE A 323 22.34 7.05 27.62
CA ILE A 323 21.02 7.57 27.93
C ILE A 323 21.19 8.44 29.19
N PRO A 324 20.94 9.75 29.11
CA PRO A 324 21.09 10.63 30.26
C PRO A 324 20.08 10.27 31.36
N LYS A 325 20.31 10.79 32.57
CA LYS A 325 19.34 10.71 33.65
C LYS A 325 18.06 11.44 33.23
N ILE A 326 16.92 10.77 33.35
CA ILE A 326 15.61 11.31 32.97
C ILE A 326 14.63 11.04 34.11
N GLY A 327 14.09 12.12 34.70
CA GLY A 327 13.29 12.03 35.92
C GLY A 327 14.03 11.24 37.01
N ASN A 328 13.39 10.19 37.51
CA ASN A 328 13.93 9.29 38.55
C ASN A 328 14.78 8.14 38.00
N ASN A 329 14.93 8.00 36.68
CA ASN A 329 15.72 6.93 36.08
C ASN A 329 17.18 7.36 36.00
N GLU A 330 18.06 6.61 36.66
CA GLU A 330 19.49 6.84 36.58
C GLU A 330 20.03 6.73 35.15
N ALA A 331 21.09 7.49 34.86
CA ALA A 331 21.74 7.43 33.56
C ALA A 331 22.23 6.02 33.26
N LYS A 332 22.06 5.56 32.03
CA LYS A 332 22.49 4.24 31.60
C LYS A 332 23.44 4.34 30.41
N THR A 333 24.59 3.68 30.51
CA THR A 333 25.62 3.69 29.46
C THR A 333 25.78 2.29 28.89
N TYR A 334 25.65 2.19 27.57
CA TYR A 334 25.96 1.00 26.80
C TYR A 334 27.29 1.19 26.07
N MET A 335 28.13 0.16 26.07
CA MET A 335 29.34 0.07 25.27
C MET A 335 29.20 -1.08 24.30
N PHE A 336 28.92 -0.79 23.03
CA PHE A 336 29.00 -1.78 21.96
C PHE A 336 30.47 -2.01 21.63
N ILE A 337 30.89 -3.28 21.56
CA ILE A 337 32.29 -3.63 21.33
C ILE A 337 32.42 -4.90 20.50
N HIS A 338 33.43 -4.95 19.64
CA HIS A 338 33.92 -6.19 19.04
C HIS A 338 35.42 -6.34 19.35
N SER A 339 35.76 -7.38 20.12
CA SER A 339 37.14 -7.68 20.50
C SER A 339 37.31 -9.18 20.67
N SER A 340 38.38 -9.72 20.08
CA SER A 340 38.87 -11.08 20.30
C SER A 340 39.70 -11.21 21.59
N SER A 341 40.11 -10.08 22.18
CA SER A 341 40.82 -10.05 23.46
C SER A 341 39.87 -10.19 24.64
N THR A 342 40.23 -11.06 25.58
CA THR A 342 39.55 -11.19 26.88
C THR A 342 40.14 -10.29 27.98
N ASP A 343 41.20 -9.53 27.68
CA ASP A 343 41.93 -8.71 28.64
C ASP A 343 41.48 -7.24 28.55
N TRP A 344 40.24 -6.97 28.94
CA TRP A 344 39.67 -5.63 28.97
C TRP A 344 39.09 -5.32 30.35
N LYS A 345 39.18 -4.04 30.76
CA LYS A 345 38.70 -3.58 32.06
C LYS A 345 37.22 -3.24 31.97
N VAL A 346 36.40 -3.90 32.79
CA VAL A 346 35.00 -3.53 33.00
C VAL A 346 34.99 -2.26 33.84
N ALA A 347 34.41 -1.18 33.32
CA ALA A 347 34.15 0.02 34.09
C ALA A 347 32.79 -0.09 34.79
N ASP A 348 32.73 0.29 36.06
CA ASP A 348 31.49 0.31 36.82
C ASP A 348 30.44 1.22 36.15
N GLY A 349 29.18 0.74 36.09
CA GLY A 349 28.06 1.47 35.50
C GLY A 349 27.99 1.43 33.97
N ILE A 350 28.81 0.63 33.28
CA ILE A 350 28.75 0.41 31.84
C ILE A 350 28.25 -1.01 31.54
N GLU A 351 27.23 -1.12 30.68
CA GLU A 351 26.75 -2.39 30.15
C GLU A 351 27.40 -2.66 28.79
N TYR A 352 28.11 -3.79 28.67
CA TYR A 352 28.86 -4.16 27.46
C TYR A 352 28.02 -5.04 26.53
N ILE A 353 27.92 -4.66 25.27
CA ILE A 353 27.09 -5.31 24.25
C ILE A 353 27.98 -5.91 23.16
N PHE A 354 28.02 -7.24 23.08
CA PHE A 354 28.78 -8.02 22.08
C PHE A 354 27.93 -8.32 20.83
N GLY A 355 27.20 -7.31 20.38
CA GLY A 355 26.29 -7.37 19.25
C GLY A 355 26.10 -5.98 18.65
N SER A 356 25.09 -5.82 17.80
CA SER A 356 24.79 -4.52 17.19
C SER A 356 23.43 -3.94 17.57
N SER A 357 22.80 -4.48 18.63
CA SER A 357 21.59 -3.94 19.24
C SER A 357 21.43 -4.30 20.72
N THR A 358 20.66 -3.50 21.45
CA THR A 358 20.20 -3.77 22.82
C THR A 358 18.86 -3.07 23.08
N SER A 359 18.13 -3.47 24.13
CA SER A 359 16.86 -2.85 24.50
C SER A 359 16.99 -2.04 25.79
N TYR A 360 16.29 -0.91 25.84
CA TYR A 360 16.14 -0.11 27.05
C TYR A 360 14.67 0.10 27.37
N THR A 361 14.36 0.09 28.66
CA THR A 361 13.03 0.41 29.18
C THR A 361 13.18 1.57 30.16
N TYR A 362 12.46 2.65 29.87
CA TYR A 362 12.27 3.78 30.75
C TYR A 362 10.93 3.60 31.49
N SER A 363 10.92 3.80 32.81
CA SER A 363 9.69 3.74 33.61
C SER A 363 9.46 5.04 34.36
N TRP A 364 8.25 5.57 34.37
CA TRP A 364 7.88 6.78 35.10
C TRP A 364 6.91 6.48 36.23
N SER A 365 6.84 7.39 37.21
CA SER A 365 5.84 7.39 38.27
C SER A 365 5.21 8.78 38.28
N ASP A 366 4.14 8.92 37.50
CA ASP A 366 3.27 10.10 37.32
C ASP A 366 3.83 11.35 36.56
N LEU A 367 3.01 11.80 35.59
CA LEU A 367 2.94 13.05 34.79
C LEU A 367 4.10 14.07 34.75
N GLU A 368 5.35 13.65 34.57
CA GLU A 368 6.39 14.53 33.98
C GLU A 368 6.86 13.97 32.63
N PHE A 369 6.33 14.54 31.53
CA PHE A 369 6.89 14.31 30.20
C PHE A 369 8.25 14.99 30.11
N ALA A 370 9.32 14.22 30.28
CA ALA A 370 10.67 14.65 29.99
C ALA A 370 11.04 14.28 28.55
N ASN A 371 11.58 15.24 27.79
CA ASN A 371 12.11 15.00 26.46
C ASN A 371 13.35 14.09 26.54
N LEU A 372 13.30 12.94 25.88
CA LEU A 372 14.40 11.96 25.79
C LEU A 372 15.34 12.37 24.63
N ASN A 373 16.54 12.85 24.97
CA ASN A 373 17.62 13.08 24.00
C ASN A 373 18.73 12.05 24.22
N LEU A 374 19.15 11.34 23.16
CA LEU A 374 20.33 10.45 23.21
C LEU A 374 21.63 11.25 23.02
N LEU A 375 22.66 10.91 23.78
CA LEU A 375 24.02 11.40 23.55
C LEU A 375 24.90 10.26 23.02
N VAL A 376 25.48 10.47 21.85
CA VAL A 376 26.40 9.55 21.16
C VAL A 376 27.78 10.21 21.12
N ALA A 377 28.82 9.48 21.54
CA ALA A 377 30.20 9.98 21.64
C ALA A 377 31.22 8.96 21.15
#